data_AF-A0A2N2DQ94-F1
#
_entry.id   AF-A0A2N2DQ94-F1
#
_cell.length_a   1.000
_cell.length_b   1.000
_cell.length_c   1.000
_cell.angle_alpha   90.00
_cell.angle_beta   90.00
_cell.angle_gamma   90.00
#
_symmetry.space_group_name_H-M   'P 1'
#
loop_
_entity.id
_entity.type
_entity.pdbx_description
1 polymer ?
#
loop_
_entity_poly.entity_id
_entity_poly.type
_entity_poly.pdbx_seq_one_letter_code
_entity_poly.pdbx_strand_id
1 'polypeptide(L)'
;MKTLTIEWKHLDVEGETCDRCYDTGENLANEVKRLNRSLQPQDIEVVLVDTKLDETMVQQSNSLLFNGIPIEDILEIKVAENFCSSCTDLIGKETYCRTVEFEGNEYEDVPAKAIRQAALRVLGMDDAKKEEKKSTGCGCNCNGCC
;
A
#
# COMPACT_ATOMS: atom_id res chain seq x y z
N MET A 1 -7.80 -23.44 -5.09
CA MET A 1 -7.69 -22.05 -5.56
C MET A 1 -8.17 -21.12 -4.46
N LYS A 2 -7.27 -20.26 -3.96
CA LYS A 2 -7.59 -19.18 -3.01
C LYS A 2 -7.49 -17.85 -3.75
N THR A 3 -8.34 -16.90 -3.41
CA THR A 3 -8.32 -15.57 -4.05
C THR A 3 -7.99 -14.51 -3.02
N LEU A 4 -7.06 -13.62 -3.35
CA LEU A 4 -6.86 -12.34 -2.68
C LEU A 4 -7.54 -11.26 -3.52
N THR A 5 -8.60 -10.66 -2.98
CA THR A 5 -9.25 -9.52 -3.62
C THR A 5 -8.62 -8.24 -3.08
N ILE A 6 -8.13 -7.39 -3.97
CA ILE A 6 -7.68 -6.03 -3.63
C ILE A 6 -8.67 -5.07 -4.28
N GLU A 7 -9.39 -4.32 -3.46
CA GLU A 7 -10.29 -3.26 -3.92
C GLU A 7 -9.57 -1.92 -3.82
N TRP A 8 -9.59 -1.15 -4.90
CA TRP A 8 -9.10 0.21 -4.95
C TRP A 8 -10.26 1.17 -5.10
N LYS A 9 -10.39 2.07 -4.13
CA LYS A 9 -11.36 3.15 -4.14
C LYS A 9 -10.64 4.45 -4.46
N HIS A 10 -10.99 5.06 -5.59
CA HIS A 10 -10.33 6.28 -6.05
C HIS A 10 -11.32 7.27 -6.66
N LEU A 11 -10.96 8.55 -6.58
CA LEU A 11 -11.67 9.62 -7.25
C LEU A 11 -11.64 9.41 -8.77
N ASP A 12 -12.80 9.52 -9.41
CA ASP A 12 -12.95 9.54 -10.85
C ASP A 12 -13.97 10.63 -11.21
N VAL A 13 -13.51 11.65 -11.95
CA VAL A 13 -14.33 12.74 -12.45
C VAL A 13 -14.29 12.66 -13.96
N GLU A 14 -15.39 12.20 -14.56
CA GLU A 14 -15.55 12.05 -16.01
C GLU A 14 -14.46 11.18 -16.68
N GLY A 15 -13.94 10.18 -15.97
CA GLY A 15 -12.89 9.27 -16.46
C GLY A 15 -11.46 9.71 -16.14
N GLU A 16 -11.29 10.88 -15.52
CA GLU A 16 -10.01 11.41 -15.07
C GLU A 16 -9.86 11.26 -13.55
N THR A 17 -8.63 11.18 -13.07
CA THR A 17 -8.30 11.08 -11.64
C THR A 17 -7.16 12.05 -11.30
N CYS A 18 -7.01 12.40 -10.02
CA CYS A 18 -5.88 13.22 -9.57
C CYS A 18 -4.56 12.42 -9.57
N ASP A 19 -3.43 13.14 -9.57
CA ASP A 19 -2.07 12.57 -9.66
C ASP A 19 -1.79 11.54 -8.54
N ARG A 20 -2.20 11.84 -7.30
CA ARG A 20 -1.99 10.93 -6.15
C ARG A 20 -2.72 9.59 -6.30
N CYS A 21 -3.93 9.63 -6.84
CA CYS A 21 -4.70 8.44 -7.14
C CYS A 21 -4.06 7.71 -8.33
N TYR A 22 -3.67 8.42 -9.39
CA TYR A 22 -2.96 7.84 -10.52
C TYR A 22 -1.70 7.07 -10.08
N ASP A 23 -0.84 7.68 -9.28
CA ASP A 23 0.41 7.08 -8.77
C ASP A 23 0.13 5.81 -7.95
N THR A 24 -0.94 5.81 -7.15
CA THR A 24 -1.38 4.63 -6.42
C THR A 24 -1.88 3.53 -7.34
N GLY A 25 -2.64 3.90 -8.38
CA GLY A 25 -3.09 2.98 -9.42
C GLY A 25 -1.92 2.32 -10.15
N GLU A 26 -0.87 3.08 -10.48
CA GLU A 26 0.35 2.55 -11.09
C GLU A 26 1.09 1.58 -10.16
N ASN A 27 1.29 1.97 -8.90
CA ASN A 27 1.89 1.11 -7.87
C ASN A 27 1.10 -0.19 -7.73
N LEU A 28 -0.22 -0.10 -7.60
CA LEU A 28 -1.10 -1.23 -7.43
C LEU A 28 -1.10 -2.17 -8.63
N ALA A 29 -1.22 -1.65 -9.85
CA ALA A 29 -1.21 -2.46 -11.07
C ALA A 29 0.11 -3.25 -11.22
N ASN A 30 1.24 -2.62 -10.88
CA ASN A 30 2.54 -3.27 -10.90
C ASN A 30 2.66 -4.36 -9.83
N GLU A 31 2.14 -4.11 -8.63
CA GLU A 31 2.16 -5.08 -7.55
C GLU A 31 1.22 -6.26 -7.76
N VAL A 32 0.01 -6.04 -8.30
CA VAL A 32 -0.90 -7.13 -8.67
C VAL A 32 -0.25 -8.08 -9.69
N LYS A 33 0.43 -7.54 -10.71
CA LYS A 33 1.18 -8.35 -11.69
C LYS A 33 2.30 -9.15 -11.02
N ARG A 34 3.06 -8.52 -10.12
CA ARG A 34 4.15 -9.18 -9.37
C ARG A 34 3.61 -10.29 -8.47
N LEU A 35 2.59 -9.98 -7.67
CA LEU A 35 1.98 -10.89 -6.70
C LEU A 35 1.42 -12.11 -7.41
N ASN A 36 0.64 -11.93 -8.48
CA ASN A 36 0.12 -13.03 -9.29
C ASN A 36 1.24 -13.97 -9.78
N ARG A 37 2.36 -13.42 -10.28
CA ARG A 37 3.52 -14.23 -10.69
C ARG A 37 4.13 -15.02 -9.53
N SER A 38 4.24 -14.40 -8.35
CA SER A 38 4.87 -15.03 -7.17
C SER A 38 3.97 -16.03 -6.44
N LEU A 39 2.65 -15.84 -6.52
CA LEU A 39 1.65 -16.59 -5.77
C LEU A 39 1.00 -17.72 -6.59
N GLN A 40 1.12 -17.69 -7.92
CA GLN A 40 0.64 -18.74 -8.81
C GLN A 40 1.09 -20.16 -8.38
N PRO A 41 2.35 -20.42 -7.96
CA PRO A 41 2.75 -21.77 -7.52
C PRO A 41 2.01 -22.29 -6.28
N GLN A 42 1.37 -21.40 -5.53
CA GLN A 42 0.59 -21.70 -4.33
C GLN A 42 -0.93 -21.76 -4.62
N ASP A 43 -1.33 -21.75 -5.89
CA ASP A 43 -2.73 -21.75 -6.35
C ASP A 43 -3.54 -20.56 -5.77
N ILE A 44 -2.88 -19.40 -5.67
CA ILE A 44 -3.47 -18.13 -5.24
C ILE A 44 -3.50 -17.14 -6.41
N GLU A 45 -4.69 -16.62 -6.67
CA GLU A 45 -4.94 -15.54 -7.63
C GLU A 45 -5.16 -14.21 -6.90
N VAL A 46 -4.59 -13.12 -7.43
CA VAL A 46 -4.85 -11.76 -6.96
C VAL A 46 -5.76 -11.06 -7.96
N VAL A 47 -6.95 -10.69 -7.50
CA VAL A 47 -7.98 -10.00 -8.28
C VAL A 47 -8.02 -8.54 -7.85
N LEU A 48 -7.95 -7.64 -8.82
CA LEU A 48 -8.13 -6.20 -8.61
C LEU A 48 -9.59 -5.83 -8.89
N VAL A 49 -10.23 -5.16 -7.92
CA VAL A 49 -11.54 -4.54 -8.06
C VAL A 49 -11.35 -3.04 -8.06
N ASP A 50 -11.81 -2.38 -9.12
CA ASP A 50 -11.73 -0.95 -9.30
C ASP A 50 -13.07 -0.29 -8.93
N THR A 51 -13.05 0.60 -7.94
CA THR A 51 -14.24 1.29 -7.40
C THR A 51 -14.06 2.79 -7.54
N LYS A 52 -14.81 3.34 -8.50
CA LYS A 52 -14.80 4.76 -8.82
C LYS A 52 -15.69 5.55 -7.87
N LEU A 53 -15.14 6.63 -7.33
CA LEU A 53 -15.81 7.54 -6.41
C LEU A 53 -16.01 8.89 -7.09
N ASP A 54 -17.18 9.47 -6.95
CA ASP A 54 -17.44 10.84 -7.40
C ASP A 54 -16.87 11.89 -6.42
N GLU A 55 -16.98 13.16 -6.80
CA GLU A 55 -16.49 14.30 -6.02
C GLU A 55 -17.14 14.52 -4.64
N THR A 56 -18.22 13.80 -4.33
CA THR A 56 -18.86 13.84 -3.01
C THR A 56 -18.19 12.89 -2.02
N MET A 57 -17.38 11.95 -2.53
CA MET A 57 -16.78 10.85 -1.78
C MET A 57 -15.25 10.94 -1.72
N VAL A 58 -14.68 12.12 -1.99
CA VAL A 58 -13.21 12.33 -2.03
C VAL A 58 -12.51 11.83 -0.76
N GLN A 59 -13.11 12.00 0.42
CA GLN A 59 -12.49 11.54 1.67
C GLN A 59 -12.37 10.02 1.80
N GLN A 60 -13.08 9.26 0.97
CA GLN A 60 -12.92 7.81 0.86
C GLN A 60 -11.83 7.43 -0.15
N SER A 61 -11.44 8.36 -1.02
CA SER A 61 -10.24 8.28 -1.84
C SER A 61 -9.05 8.75 -1.00
N ASN A 62 -7.88 8.13 -1.07
CA ASN A 62 -7.43 7.05 -1.93
C ASN A 62 -7.21 5.81 -1.05
N SER A 63 -8.07 4.79 -1.18
CA SER A 63 -8.14 3.68 -0.22
C SER A 63 -7.99 2.32 -0.87
N LEU A 64 -7.27 1.42 -0.19
CA LEU A 64 -7.07 0.03 -0.60
C LEU A 64 -7.63 -0.91 0.46
N LEU A 65 -8.42 -1.89 0.04
CA LEU A 65 -8.95 -2.94 0.89
C LEU A 65 -8.48 -4.30 0.40
N PHE A 66 -7.96 -5.13 1.30
CA PHE A 66 -7.52 -6.48 1.02
C PHE A 66 -8.49 -7.46 1.66
N ASN A 67 -9.25 -8.19 0.84
CA ASN A 67 -10.40 -9.00 1.26
C ASN A 67 -11.40 -8.21 2.13
N GLY A 68 -11.62 -6.93 1.78
CA GLY A 68 -12.52 -6.03 2.51
C GLY A 68 -11.93 -5.39 3.77
N ILE A 69 -10.65 -5.67 4.11
CA ILE A 69 -9.97 -5.06 5.26
C ILE A 69 -9.10 -3.89 4.77
N PRO A 70 -9.25 -2.67 5.31
CA PRO A 70 -8.43 -1.52 4.95
C PRO A 70 -6.93 -1.77 5.18
N ILE A 71 -6.07 -1.21 4.32
CA ILE A 71 -4.61 -1.36 4.41
C ILE A 71 -4.04 -0.86 5.75
N GLU A 72 -4.64 0.18 6.31
CA GLU A 72 -4.30 0.75 7.61
C GLU A 72 -4.50 -0.21 8.77
N ASP A 73 -5.55 -1.03 8.73
CA ASP A 73 -5.84 -2.01 9.77
C ASP A 73 -4.90 -3.23 9.66
N ILE A 74 -4.38 -3.51 8.47
CA ILE A 74 -3.48 -4.64 8.21
C ILE A 74 -2.04 -4.33 8.66
N LEU A 75 -1.59 -3.10 8.40
CA LEU A 75 -0.21 -2.66 8.58
C LEU A 75 -0.02 -1.63 9.70
N GLU A 76 -1.09 -1.29 10.43
CA GLU A 76 -1.09 -0.25 11.48
C GLU A 76 -0.59 1.11 10.97
N ILE A 77 -0.93 1.44 9.71
CA ILE A 77 -0.59 2.71 9.06
C ILE A 77 -1.48 3.81 9.61
N LYS A 78 -0.92 5.00 9.85
CA LYS A 78 -1.74 6.16 10.19
C LYS A 78 -2.29 6.82 8.94
N VAL A 79 -3.53 7.24 9.02
CA VAL A 79 -4.21 8.01 7.97
C VAL A 79 -4.26 9.46 8.40
N ALA A 80 -3.92 10.36 7.49
CA ALA A 80 -4.07 11.80 7.66
C ALA A 80 -4.70 12.41 6.39
N GLU A 81 -4.88 13.72 6.40
CA GLU A 81 -5.38 14.48 5.25
C GLU A 81 -4.49 15.71 5.07
N ASN A 82 -4.16 16.02 3.82
CA ASN A 82 -3.47 17.27 3.49
C ASN A 82 -4.06 17.88 2.20
N PHE A 83 -3.70 19.13 1.91
CA PHE A 83 -4.19 19.83 0.71
C PHE A 83 -3.73 19.11 -0.55
N CYS A 84 -4.65 18.87 -1.49
CA CYS A 84 -4.36 18.24 -2.77
C CYS A 84 -4.67 19.20 -3.92
N SER A 85 -3.62 19.74 -4.55
CA SER A 85 -3.76 20.63 -5.71
C SER A 85 -4.44 19.93 -6.88
N SER A 86 -4.06 18.69 -7.17
CA SER A 86 -4.58 17.93 -8.31
C SER A 86 -6.08 17.61 -8.16
N CYS A 87 -6.55 17.24 -6.96
CA CYS A 87 -8.00 17.14 -6.70
C CYS A 87 -8.69 18.49 -6.82
N THR A 88 -8.06 19.56 -6.34
CA THR A 88 -8.63 20.91 -6.39
C THR A 88 -8.82 21.38 -7.84
N ASP A 89 -7.84 21.14 -8.69
CA ASP A 89 -7.88 21.47 -10.11
C ASP A 89 -8.92 20.62 -10.85
N LEU A 90 -8.99 19.32 -10.53
CA LEU A 90 -9.92 18.37 -11.16
C LEU A 90 -11.39 18.66 -10.80
N ILE A 91 -11.67 18.98 -9.53
CA ILE A 91 -13.04 19.20 -9.03
C ILE A 91 -13.45 20.68 -9.15
N GLY A 92 -12.49 21.60 -9.17
CA GLY A 92 -12.74 23.05 -9.17
C GLY A 92 -13.09 23.63 -7.79
N LYS A 93 -12.79 22.90 -6.70
CA LYS A 93 -12.99 23.35 -5.31
C LYS A 93 -11.82 22.93 -4.43
N GLU A 94 -11.44 23.77 -3.47
CA GLU A 94 -10.37 23.46 -2.53
C GLU A 94 -10.62 22.12 -1.84
N THR A 95 -9.68 21.19 -2.02
CA THR A 95 -9.86 19.79 -1.65
C THR A 95 -8.67 19.27 -0.85
N TYR A 96 -8.98 18.64 0.28
CA TYR A 96 -8.03 17.92 1.12
C TYR A 96 -8.25 16.42 0.92
N CYS A 97 -7.17 15.68 0.74
CA CYS A 97 -7.21 14.27 0.37
C CYS A 97 -6.35 13.44 1.32
N ARG A 98 -6.68 12.17 1.40
CA ARG A 98 -6.04 11.18 2.27
C ARG A 98 -4.56 11.03 1.98
N THR A 99 -3.74 10.98 3.02
CA THR A 99 -2.33 10.59 3.02
C THR A 99 -2.10 9.46 4.03
N VAL A 100 -0.97 8.77 3.90
CA VAL A 100 -0.62 7.63 4.76
C VAL A 100 0.78 7.76 5.33
N GLU A 101 0.94 7.45 6.62
CA GLU A 101 2.24 7.33 7.27
C GLU A 101 2.65 5.86 7.36
N PHE A 102 3.63 5.46 6.55
CA PHE A 102 4.11 4.09 6.47
C PHE A 102 5.62 4.04 6.73
N GLU A 103 6.04 3.17 7.65
CA GLU A 103 7.44 3.03 8.07
C GLU A 103 8.12 4.36 8.44
N GLY A 104 7.37 5.28 9.07
CA GLY A 104 7.85 6.58 9.52
C GLY A 104 7.99 7.65 8.42
N ASN A 105 7.51 7.38 7.21
CA ASN A 105 7.46 8.35 6.11
C ASN A 105 6.02 8.64 5.73
N GLU A 106 5.73 9.90 5.41
CA GLU A 106 4.44 10.33 4.87
C GLU A 106 4.43 10.12 3.35
N TYR A 107 3.33 9.57 2.84
CA TYR A 107 3.09 9.36 1.42
C TYR A 107 1.73 9.93 1.02
N GLU A 108 1.71 10.55 -0.15
CA GLU A 108 0.48 11.06 -0.76
C GLU A 108 -0.18 10.02 -1.67
N ASP A 109 0.59 9.06 -2.16
CA ASP A 109 0.15 7.82 -2.81
C ASP A 109 0.32 6.62 -1.85
N VAL A 110 -0.32 5.48 -2.14
CA VAL A 110 -0.05 4.26 -1.38
C VAL A 110 1.18 3.56 -1.99
N PRO A 111 2.30 3.45 -1.26
CA PRO A 111 3.54 2.94 -1.84
C PRO A 111 3.44 1.44 -2.15
N ALA A 112 4.04 1.02 -3.26
CA ALA A 112 4.09 -0.38 -3.70
C ALA A 112 4.60 -1.36 -2.62
N LYS A 113 5.48 -0.90 -1.71
CA LYS A 113 5.96 -1.70 -0.58
C LYS A 113 4.85 -2.03 0.41
N ALA A 114 4.01 -1.05 0.78
CA ALA A 114 2.89 -1.26 1.68
C ALA A 114 1.87 -2.22 1.05
N ILE A 115 1.53 -2.04 -0.23
CA ILE A 115 0.59 -2.91 -0.97
C ILE A 115 1.03 -4.38 -0.89
N ARG A 116 2.30 -4.66 -1.19
CA ARG A 116 2.84 -6.01 -1.13
C ARG A 116 2.87 -6.58 0.28
N GLN A 117 3.28 -5.79 1.27
CA GLN A 117 3.30 -6.25 2.66
C GLN A 117 1.89 -6.60 3.16
N ALA A 118 0.90 -5.77 2.85
CA ALA A 118 -0.49 -6.01 3.22
C ALA A 118 -1.04 -7.29 2.57
N ALA A 119 -0.78 -7.48 1.28
CA ALA A 119 -1.15 -8.70 0.56
C ALA A 119 -0.59 -9.96 1.24
N LEU A 120 0.72 -9.97 1.54
CA LEU A 120 1.38 -11.12 2.18
C LEU A 120 0.85 -11.35 3.61
N ARG A 121 0.65 -10.28 4.40
CA ARG A 121 0.09 -10.35 5.75
C ARG A 121 -1.31 -10.95 5.76
N VAL A 122 -2.20 -10.50 4.88
CA VAL A 122 -3.58 -11.07 4.76
C VAL A 122 -3.56 -12.53 4.33
N LEU A 123 -2.55 -12.95 3.57
CA LEU A 123 -2.37 -14.34 3.18
C LEU A 123 -1.73 -15.21 4.27
N GLY A 124 -1.23 -14.62 5.36
CA GLY A 124 -0.45 -15.31 6.40
C GLY A 124 0.94 -15.72 5.93
N MET A 125 1.52 -14.96 5.00
CA MET A 125 2.78 -15.23 4.31
C MET A 125 3.84 -14.17 4.60
N ASP A 126 3.58 -13.27 5.55
CA ASP A 126 4.59 -12.34 6.02
C ASP A 126 5.58 -13.06 6.93
N ASP A 127 6.86 -12.95 6.60
CA ASP A 127 7.94 -13.36 7.50
C ASP A 127 7.81 -12.52 8.79
N ALA A 128 7.19 -13.06 9.83
CA ALA A 128 7.20 -12.48 11.16
C ALA A 128 8.67 -12.27 11.57
N LYS A 129 9.12 -11.01 11.52
CA LYS A 129 10.41 -10.50 11.99
C LYS A 129 11.66 -11.20 11.42
N LYS A 130 12.22 -10.65 10.34
CA LYS A 130 13.68 -10.49 10.25
C LYS A 130 14.04 -9.11 10.80
N GLU A 131 13.85 -8.93 12.11
CA GLU A 131 14.57 -7.87 12.82
C GLU A 131 16.07 -8.11 12.63
N GLU A 132 16.75 -7.00 12.37
CA GLU A 132 18.18 -6.86 12.13
C GLU A 132 19.03 -7.84 12.95
N LYS A 133 19.62 -8.83 12.29
CA LYS A 133 20.92 -9.31 12.77
C LYS A 133 21.88 -8.15 12.60
N LYS A 134 22.06 -7.36 13.67
CA LYS A 134 23.25 -6.52 13.83
C LYS A 134 24.46 -7.41 13.57
N SER A 135 25.00 -7.25 12.37
CA SER A 135 26.34 -7.65 11.99
C SER A 135 27.30 -6.83 12.86
N THR A 136 27.55 -7.26 14.09
CA THR A 136 28.75 -6.85 14.80
C THR A 136 29.87 -7.72 14.26
N GLY A 137 30.47 -7.25 13.17
CA GLY A 137 31.67 -7.83 12.60
C GLY A 137 32.84 -7.71 13.58
N CYS A 138 33.57 -8.82 13.69
CA CYS A 138 35.01 -8.94 13.85
C CYS A 138 35.71 -8.23 15.02
N GLY A 139 36.13 -9.05 15.99
CA GLY A 139 37.24 -8.76 16.90
C GLY A 139 37.95 -10.07 17.22
N CYS A 140 38.83 -10.52 16.33
CA CYS A 140 39.70 -11.66 16.55
C CYS A 140 40.63 -11.45 17.76
N ASN A 141 40.60 -12.42 18.66
CA ASN A 141 41.75 -13.16 19.23
C ASN A 141 42.86 -12.38 19.97
N CYS A 142 42.81 -12.44 21.31
CA CYS A 142 44.00 -12.53 22.16
C CYS A 142 43.81 -13.70 23.14
N ASN A 143 44.63 -14.73 22.98
CA ASN A 143 44.70 -15.93 23.82
C ASN A 143 44.94 -15.60 25.31
N GLY A 144 44.15 -16.27 26.16
CA GLY A 144 44.56 -16.94 27.41
C GLY A 144 45.47 -16.21 28.40
N CYS A 145 44.86 -15.77 29.51
CA CYS A 145 45.51 -15.71 30.83
C CYS A 145 45.47 -17.09 31.52
N CYS A 146 46.49 -17.31 32.37
CA CYS A 146 46.66 -18.37 33.39
C CYS A 146 47.15 -19.74 32.94
#